data_AF-A0A6J2JL23-F1
#
_entry.id   AF-A0A6J2JL23-F1
#
_cell.length_a   1.000
_cell.length_b   1.000
_cell.length_c   1.000
_cell.angle_alpha   90.00
_cell.angle_beta   90.00
_cell.angle_gamma   90.00
#
_symmetry.space_group_name_H-M   'P 1'
#
loop_
_entity.id
_entity.type
_entity.pdbx_description
1 polymer ?
#
loop_
_entity_poly.entity_id
_entity_poly.type
_entity_poly.pdbx_seq_one_letter_code
_entity_poly.pdbx_strand_id
1 'polypeptide(L)'
;MSVIEFLKDLPSYDANNFTLFNTDHGIRNCSKRPSIYLPTKDIPSEQIIVTQKTNILLRYLHQQWEKKNNNSPKKRDQTHIEQNGEDSQQRKRPCLSSQIN
;
A
#
# COMPACT_ATOMS: atom_id res chain seq x y z
N MET A 1 20.12 33.22 -15.52
CA MET A 1 19.87 32.45 -14.30
C MET A 1 21.19 31.91 -13.79
N SER A 2 21.59 32.33 -12.60
CA SER A 2 22.82 31.83 -11.95
C SER A 2 22.53 30.55 -11.17
N VAL A 3 23.56 29.74 -10.90
CA VAL A 3 23.42 28.53 -10.08
C VAL A 3 22.91 28.85 -8.68
N ILE A 4 23.27 30.01 -8.13
CA ILE A 4 22.83 30.42 -6.79
C ILE A 4 21.33 30.78 -6.76
N GLU A 5 20.81 31.34 -7.84
CA GLU A 5 19.38 31.64 -7.97
C GLU A 5 18.53 30.36 -8.08
N PHE A 6 19.10 29.29 -8.62
CA PHE A 6 18.48 27.97 -8.67
C PHE A 6 18.44 27.27 -7.29
N LEU A 7 19.36 27.60 -6.37
CA LEU A 7 19.52 26.91 -5.08
C LEU A 7 18.91 27.65 -3.87
N LYS A 8 18.29 28.81 -4.06
CA LYS A 8 17.87 29.71 -2.95
C LYS A 8 16.67 29.22 -2.13
N ASP A 9 15.79 28.41 -2.71
CA ASP A 9 14.51 27.99 -2.11
C ASP A 9 14.42 26.47 -1.97
N LEU A 10 15.44 25.85 -1.38
CA LEU A 10 15.42 24.41 -1.12
C LEU A 10 14.35 24.06 -0.06
N PRO A 11 13.69 22.89 -0.17
CA PRO A 11 12.67 22.48 0.79
C PRO A 11 13.20 22.46 2.23
N SER A 12 12.41 23.02 3.14
CA SER A 12 12.65 22.97 4.59
C SER A 12 11.40 22.47 5.29
N TYR A 13 11.51 21.34 6.00
CA TYR A 13 10.41 20.81 6.82
C TYR A 13 10.25 21.61 8.11
N ASP A 14 11.35 22.05 8.71
CA ASP A 14 11.40 22.94 9.87
C ASP A 14 12.67 23.79 9.78
N ALA A 15 12.50 25.12 9.81
CA ALA A 15 13.58 26.09 9.72
C ALA A 15 14.58 25.97 10.89
N ASN A 16 14.19 25.36 12.01
CA ASN A 16 15.03 25.21 13.20
C ASN A 16 15.95 23.98 13.18
N ASN A 17 15.73 23.00 12.29
CA ASN A 17 16.40 21.70 12.32
C ASN A 17 17.94 21.75 12.33
N PHE A 18 18.53 22.80 11.75
CA PHE A 18 19.97 22.93 11.58
C PHE A 18 20.55 24.26 12.09
N THR A 19 19.74 25.14 12.66
CA THR A 19 20.18 26.49 13.09
C THR A 19 21.16 26.45 14.26
N LEU A 20 21.09 25.40 15.10
CA LEU A 20 21.95 25.22 16.27
C LEU A 20 23.07 24.19 16.05
N PHE A 21 23.23 23.68 14.83
CA PHE A 21 24.25 22.69 14.53
C PHE A 21 25.65 23.34 14.62
N ASN A 22 26.51 22.83 15.50
CA ASN A 22 27.87 23.31 15.70
C ASN A 22 28.88 22.15 15.66
N THR A 23 29.98 22.33 14.92
CA THR A 23 31.08 21.35 14.78
C THR A 23 32.30 21.70 15.66
N ASP A 24 32.35 22.90 16.27
CA ASP A 24 33.49 23.40 17.06
C ASP A 24 33.74 22.60 18.34
N HIS A 25 32.74 21.87 18.84
CA HIS A 25 32.93 20.87 19.88
C HIS A 25 33.41 19.53 19.28
N GLY A 26 34.63 19.58 18.75
CA GLY A 26 35.49 18.51 18.23
C GLY A 26 34.92 17.09 18.21
N ILE A 27 34.78 16.56 17.00
CA ILE A 27 35.14 15.19 16.57
C ILE A 27 35.28 14.19 17.74
N ARG A 28 34.14 13.84 18.36
CA ARG A 28 33.91 12.54 19.01
C ARG A 28 32.79 11.81 18.26
N ASN A 29 32.85 11.86 16.94
CA ASN A 29 31.97 11.15 16.00
C ASN A 29 32.13 9.61 16.04
N CYS A 30 32.89 9.07 16.99
CA CYS A 30 32.92 7.66 17.36
C CYS A 30 32.17 7.33 18.67
N SER A 31 31.85 8.30 19.54
CA SER A 31 31.50 7.99 20.94
C SER A 31 30.02 7.83 21.26
N LYS A 32 29.10 7.91 20.29
CA LYS A 32 27.68 7.65 20.54
C LYS A 32 27.06 6.92 19.36
N ARG A 33 27.38 5.63 19.23
CA ARG A 33 26.44 4.74 18.52
C ARG A 33 25.05 5.00 19.11
N PRO A 34 24.00 5.20 18.30
CA PRO A 34 22.65 5.31 18.81
C PRO A 34 22.40 4.17 19.79
N SER A 35 21.80 4.49 20.93
CA SER A 35 21.45 3.48 21.92
C SER A 35 20.66 2.37 21.25
N ILE A 36 21.03 1.12 21.53
CA ILE A 36 20.35 -0.05 20.97
C ILE A 36 18.96 -0.14 21.60
N TYR A 37 17.92 -0.26 20.77
CA TYR A 37 16.59 -0.58 21.27
C TYR A 37 16.57 -2.04 21.73
N LEU A 38 16.34 -2.25 23.03
CA LEU A 38 16.14 -3.57 23.63
C LEU A 38 14.65 -3.73 23.97
N PRO A 39 13.86 -4.47 23.16
CA PRO A 39 12.45 -4.70 23.43
C PRO A 39 12.29 -5.50 24.74
N THR A 40 11.56 -4.95 25.72
CA THR A 40 11.28 -5.60 27.01
C THR A 40 9.85 -6.12 27.13
N LYS A 41 8.98 -5.71 26.21
CA LYS A 41 7.58 -6.11 26.16
C LYS A 41 7.34 -6.89 24.88
N ASP A 42 6.65 -8.01 25.01
CA ASP A 42 6.16 -8.75 23.86
C ASP A 42 4.82 -8.16 23.43
N ILE A 43 4.76 -7.67 22.18
CA ILE A 43 3.57 -7.04 21.61
C ILE A 43 3.18 -7.88 20.39
N PRO A 44 2.02 -8.56 20.40
CA PRO A 44 1.61 -9.39 19.28
C PRO A 44 1.33 -8.52 18.04
N SER A 45 1.67 -9.06 16.87
CA SER A 45 1.34 -8.41 15.60
C SER A 45 -0.15 -8.56 15.31
N GLU A 46 -0.80 -7.48 14.86
CA GLU A 46 -2.22 -7.50 14.48
C GLU A 46 -2.47 -8.37 13.23
N GLN A 47 -1.53 -8.37 12.29
CA GLN A 47 -1.62 -9.10 11.03
C GLN A 47 -0.31 -9.83 10.73
N ILE A 48 -0.40 -10.94 9.98
CA ILE A 48 0.75 -11.71 9.54
C ILE A 48 0.83 -11.73 8.02
N ILE A 49 2.04 -11.65 7.48
CA ILE A 49 2.29 -11.77 6.04
C ILE A 49 2.27 -13.25 5.68
N VAL A 50 1.34 -13.64 4.81
CA VAL A 50 1.21 -15.02 4.33
C VAL A 50 1.48 -15.10 2.84
N THR A 51 2.20 -16.14 2.42
CA THR A 51 2.40 -16.46 1.01
C THR A 51 1.38 -17.49 0.56
N GLN A 52 0.88 -17.35 -0.68
CA GLN A 52 0.00 -18.36 -1.25
C GLN A 52 0.78 -19.65 -1.49
N LYS A 53 0.27 -20.77 -0.98
CA LYS A 53 0.89 -22.10 -1.14
C LYS A 53 0.64 -22.72 -2.53
N THR A 54 -0.22 -22.12 -3.34
CA THR A 54 -0.60 -22.68 -4.63
C THR A 54 0.55 -22.54 -5.63
N ASN A 55 0.85 -23.63 -6.33
CA ASN A 55 1.81 -23.60 -7.41
C ASN A 55 1.34 -22.60 -8.48
N ILE A 56 2.24 -21.75 -8.94
CA ILE A 56 1.92 -20.66 -9.87
C ILE A 56 1.32 -21.16 -11.19
N LEU A 57 1.76 -22.32 -11.68
CA LEU A 57 1.24 -22.92 -12.90
C LEU A 57 -0.18 -23.44 -12.69
N LEU A 58 -0.43 -24.16 -11.58
CA LEU A 58 -1.77 -24.66 -11.26
C LEU A 58 -2.76 -23.53 -11.06
N ARG A 59 -2.36 -22.47 -10.35
CA ARG A 59 -3.18 -21.26 -10.18
C ARG A 59 -3.54 -20.64 -11.53
N TYR A 60 -2.59 -20.55 -12.45
CA TYR A 60 -2.81 -20.04 -13.80
C TYR A 60 -3.79 -20.91 -14.59
N LEU A 61 -3.56 -22.23 -14.62
CA LEU A 61 -4.41 -23.17 -15.36
C LEU A 61 -5.85 -23.18 -14.85
N HIS A 62 -6.05 -23.20 -13.53
CA HIS A 62 -7.38 -23.09 -12.92
C HIS A 62 -8.07 -21.78 -13.32
N GLN A 63 -7.35 -20.66 -13.26
CA GLN A 63 -7.91 -19.36 -13.63
C GLN A 63 -8.32 -19.31 -15.11
N GLN A 64 -7.54 -19.91 -16.01
CA GLN A 64 -7.89 -20.01 -17.43
C GLN A 64 -9.11 -20.91 -17.66
N TRP A 65 -9.17 -22.04 -16.95
CA TRP A 65 -10.30 -22.95 -17.03
C TRP A 65 -11.60 -22.30 -16.53
N GLU A 66 -11.59 -21.65 -15.37
CA GLU A 66 -12.72 -20.91 -14.81
C GLU A 66 -13.21 -19.81 -15.76
N LYS A 67 -12.28 -19.01 -16.32
CA LYS A 67 -12.61 -17.99 -17.33
C LYS A 67 -13.30 -18.60 -18.55
N LYS A 68 -12.80 -19.73 -19.06
CA LYS A 68 -13.39 -20.42 -20.21
C LYS A 68 -14.77 -21.00 -19.89
N ASN A 69 -14.96 -21.53 -18.69
CA ASN A 69 -16.22 -22.11 -18.25
C ASN A 69 -17.29 -21.03 -18.00
N ASN A 70 -16.90 -19.88 -17.44
CA ASN A 70 -17.80 -18.73 -17.21
C ASN A 70 -18.13 -17.97 -18.51
N ASN A 71 -17.29 -18.06 -19.53
CA ASN A 71 -17.56 -17.52 -20.88
C ASN A 71 -18.28 -18.53 -21.79
N SER A 72 -18.52 -19.75 -21.34
CA SER A 72 -19.36 -20.71 -22.05
C SER A 72 -20.84 -20.33 -21.86
N PRO A 73 -21.64 -20.23 -22.94
CA PRO A 73 -23.06 -19.88 -22.82
C PRO A 73 -23.87 -20.88 -21.97
N LYS A 74 -23.32 -22.07 -21.69
CA LYS A 74 -23.98 -23.10 -20.85
C LYS A 74 -24.33 -22.65 -19.44
N LYS A 75 -23.66 -21.62 -18.88
CA LYS A 75 -24.04 -21.03 -17.58
C LYS A 75 -24.72 -19.66 -17.67
N ARG A 76 -24.64 -18.96 -18.82
CA ARG A 76 -25.38 -17.71 -19.03
C ARG A 76 -26.88 -17.97 -19.23
N ASP A 77 -27.25 -19.11 -19.81
CA ASP A 77 -28.66 -19.48 -19.99
C ASP A 77 -29.27 -20.16 -18.75
N GLN A 78 -28.45 -20.74 -17.87
CA GLN A 78 -28.95 -21.47 -16.71
C GLN A 78 -29.40 -20.55 -15.55
N THR A 79 -29.03 -19.26 -15.57
CA THR A 79 -29.55 -18.28 -14.60
C THR A 79 -30.80 -17.52 -15.09
N HIS A 80 -31.34 -17.84 -16.28
CA HIS A 80 -32.58 -17.20 -16.78
C HIS A 80 -33.83 -18.09 -16.64
N ILE A 81 -33.71 -19.35 -16.20
CA ILE A 81 -34.85 -20.27 -16.00
C ILE A 81 -35.30 -20.36 -14.53
N GLU A 82 -34.54 -19.80 -13.58
CA GLU A 82 -34.97 -19.69 -12.18
C GLU A 82 -35.35 -18.24 -11.87
N GLN A 83 -36.40 -17.75 -12.55
CA GLN A 83 -37.23 -16.71 -11.94
C GLN A 83 -37.96 -17.33 -10.75
N ASN A 84 -37.55 -16.97 -9.53
CA ASN A 84 -38.44 -16.56 -8.44
C ASN A 84 -37.62 -16.39 -7.15
N GLY A 85 -37.41 -15.14 -6.73
CA GLY A 85 -36.75 -14.82 -5.46
C GLY A 85 -36.02 -13.49 -5.46
N GLU A 86 -36.78 -12.42 -5.68
CA GLU A 86 -36.59 -11.02 -5.24
C GLU A 86 -35.16 -10.43 -5.07
N ASP A 87 -34.94 -9.36 -5.85
CA ASP A 87 -34.02 -8.24 -5.68
C ASP A 87 -32.50 -8.48 -5.59
N SER A 88 -31.88 -8.47 -6.77
CA SER A 88 -30.49 -8.01 -6.93
C SER A 88 -30.44 -6.89 -7.96
N GLN A 89 -30.94 -5.70 -7.58
CA GLN A 89 -30.72 -4.49 -8.37
C GLN A 89 -29.28 -4.01 -8.23
N GLN A 90 -28.59 -4.14 -9.36
CA GLN A 90 -27.35 -3.51 -9.76
C GLN A 90 -27.28 -2.03 -9.36
N ARG A 91 -26.09 -1.57 -8.94
CA ARG A 91 -25.31 -0.52 -9.64
C ARG A 91 -24.07 -0.13 -8.82
N LYS A 92 -22.90 -0.28 -9.45
CA LYS A 92 -21.65 0.34 -8.98
C LYS A 92 -21.85 1.85 -8.88
N ARG A 93 -21.65 2.43 -7.70
CA ARG A 93 -21.59 3.88 -7.53
C ARG A 93 -20.17 4.36 -7.86
N PRO A 94 -19.99 5.44 -8.63
CA PRO A 94 -18.71 6.13 -8.76
C PRO A 94 -18.28 6.68 -7.39
N CYS A 95 -17.00 6.57 -7.07
CA CYS A 95 -16.42 7.22 -5.89
C CYS A 95 -16.46 8.74 -6.12
N LEU A 96 -17.33 9.44 -5.40
CA LEU A 96 -17.29 10.90 -5.32
C LEU A 96 -16.15 11.27 -4.37
N SER A 97 -15.09 11.87 -4.93
CA SER A 97 -14.11 12.62 -4.15
C SER A 97 -14.84 13.75 -3.42
N SER A 98 -14.97 13.67 -2.10
CA SER A 98 -15.40 14.81 -1.29
C SER A 98 -14.24 15.78 -1.15
N GLN A 99 -14.33 16.91 -1.86
CA GLN A 99 -13.49 18.08 -1.66
C GLN A 99 -13.69 18.63 -0.24
N ILE A 100 -12.54 18.83 0.43
CA ILE A 100 -12.10 20.01 1.18
C ILE A 100 -13.20 20.96 1.68
N ASN A 101 -13.23 21.16 3.00
CA ASN A 101 -13.34 22.48 3.62
C ASN A 101 -12.22 22.61 4.65
#